data_AF-A0A4P5XJQ6-F1
#
_entry.id   AF-A0A4P5XJQ6-F1
#
_cell.length_a   1.000
_cell.length_b   1.000
_cell.length_c   1.000
_cell.angle_alpha   90.00
_cell.angle_beta   90.00
_cell.angle_gamma   90.00
#
_symmetry.space_group_name_H-M   'P 1'
#
loop_
_entity.id
_entity.type
_entity.pdbx_description
1 polymer ?
#
loop_
_entity_poly.entity_id
_entity_poly.type
_entity_poly.pdbx_seq_one_letter_code
_entity_poly.pdbx_strand_id
1 'polypeptide(L)'
;MSRPRTRSSPQHADSQHANDLHGDTDGIGRSLELLAKVRAGTLSGKMLGATERQALVALLAADGLSGPEIAQILQVSDRTVERDRRDIRDRHALPRDPKLIQQMAGRILAEAELSIQRIRRTAREREVDPAVKIDAEHRCFQIADSTVERLQKLGYLPTAAMRVQADLTHHAAELPSSEDLEKQIAGLRELVAATGQNDPALLESLGNMSDAITRAHVATQIKLVANTATASNIHR
;
A
#
# COMPACT_ATOMS: atom_id res chain seq x y z
N MET A 1 -57.84 22.73 2.55
CA MET A 1 -57.00 22.04 3.55
C MET A 1 -55.54 22.18 3.13
N SER A 2 -54.90 23.23 3.63
CA SER A 2 -53.54 23.65 3.24
C SER A 2 -52.56 23.26 4.34
N ARG A 3 -51.51 22.52 4.00
CA ARG A 3 -50.40 22.21 4.91
C ARG A 3 -49.25 23.22 4.71
N PRO A 4 -48.63 23.76 5.76
CA PRO A 4 -47.49 24.65 5.62
C PRO A 4 -46.20 23.83 5.46
N ARG A 5 -45.35 24.25 4.51
CA ARG A 5 -43.97 23.76 4.32
C ARG A 5 -43.04 24.56 5.24
N THR A 6 -42.44 23.91 6.22
CA THR A 6 -41.32 24.46 6.99
C THR A 6 -40.03 24.35 6.17
N ARG A 7 -39.47 25.50 5.77
CA ARG A 7 -38.10 25.63 5.27
C ARG A 7 -37.15 25.60 6.46
N SER A 8 -36.34 24.55 6.57
CA SER A 8 -35.16 24.51 7.43
C SER A 8 -33.93 24.89 6.60
N SER A 9 -33.37 26.06 6.85
CA SER A 9 -32.08 26.49 6.31
C SER A 9 -30.93 25.73 7.00
N PRO A 10 -29.93 25.20 6.27
CA PRO A 10 -28.68 24.78 6.89
C PRO A 10 -27.84 26.02 7.20
N GLN A 11 -27.53 26.18 8.49
CA GLN A 11 -26.62 27.20 9.01
C GLN A 11 -25.17 26.88 8.63
N HIS A 12 -24.43 27.97 8.42
CA HIS A 12 -22.99 28.06 8.24
C HIS A 12 -22.18 27.20 9.22
N ALA A 13 -21.41 26.26 8.67
CA ALA A 13 -20.22 25.72 9.31
C ALA A 13 -19.31 25.19 8.20
N ASP A 14 -18.36 26.02 7.76
CA ASP A 14 -17.04 25.61 7.24
C ASP A 14 -16.34 26.82 6.61
N SER A 15 -15.82 27.70 7.45
CA SER A 15 -14.90 28.75 7.03
C SER A 15 -13.87 29.03 8.13
N GLN A 16 -13.14 27.97 8.53
CA GLN A 16 -12.00 28.06 9.47
C GLN A 16 -10.71 27.38 8.96
N HIS A 17 -10.58 27.09 7.66
CA HIS A 17 -9.36 26.47 7.10
C HIS A 17 -8.48 27.39 6.26
N ALA A 18 -8.73 28.70 6.23
CA ALA A 18 -7.99 29.62 5.35
C ALA A 18 -6.90 30.47 6.05
N ASN A 19 -6.68 30.33 7.36
CA ASN A 19 -5.84 31.28 8.12
C ASN A 19 -4.41 30.80 8.46
N ASP A 20 -4.01 29.57 8.09
CA ASP A 20 -2.69 29.01 8.45
C ASP A 20 -1.60 29.19 7.37
N LEU A 21 -1.90 29.87 6.26
CA LEU A 21 -0.94 30.01 5.14
C LEU A 21 -0.06 31.26 5.19
N HIS A 22 -0.19 32.12 6.21
CA HIS A 22 0.56 33.39 6.31
C HIS A 22 1.69 33.41 7.36
N GLY A 23 1.96 32.29 8.05
CA GLY A 23 2.99 32.22 9.10
C GLY A 23 4.41 31.87 8.62
N ASP A 24 4.57 31.38 7.38
CA ASP A 24 5.83 30.76 6.94
C ASP A 24 6.77 31.74 6.20
N THR A 25 6.22 32.81 5.62
CA THR A 25 7.00 33.84 4.92
C THR A 25 7.93 34.63 5.84
N ASP A 26 7.52 34.87 7.09
CA ASP A 26 8.34 35.57 8.09
C ASP A 26 9.55 34.71 8.53
N GLY A 27 9.40 33.39 8.55
CA GLY A 27 10.47 32.46 8.89
C GLY A 27 11.59 32.44 7.83
N ILE A 28 11.23 32.50 6.55
CA ILE A 28 12.18 32.53 5.44
C ILE A 28 12.96 33.85 5.44
N GLY A 29 12.28 34.98 5.59
CA GLY A 29 12.92 36.31 5.64
C GLY A 29 13.98 36.39 6.73
N ARG A 30 13.63 35.96 7.95
CA ARG A 30 14.58 35.90 9.08
C ARG A 30 15.76 34.97 8.82
N SER A 31 15.54 33.83 8.18
CA SER A 31 16.60 32.88 7.84
C SER A 31 17.58 33.46 6.80
N LEU A 32 17.09 34.22 5.83
CA LEU A 32 17.93 34.91 4.84
C LEU A 32 18.78 36.01 5.49
N GLU A 33 18.23 36.78 6.42
CA GLU A 33 18.99 37.77 7.18
C GLU A 33 20.09 37.14 8.02
N LEU A 34 19.80 36.02 8.69
CA LEU A 34 20.79 35.26 9.44
C LEU A 34 21.88 34.72 8.51
N LEU A 35 21.52 34.20 7.35
CA LEU A 35 22.50 33.73 6.36
C LEU A 35 23.42 34.86 5.88
N ALA A 36 22.87 36.06 5.63
CA ALA A 36 23.66 37.23 5.26
C ALA A 36 24.66 37.62 6.36
N LYS A 37 24.23 37.63 7.63
CA LYS A 37 25.09 37.91 8.79
C LYS A 37 26.20 36.86 8.94
N VAL A 38 25.90 35.59 8.68
CA VAL A 38 26.87 34.50 8.71
C VAL A 38 27.90 34.64 7.58
N ARG A 39 27.45 34.90 6.34
CA ARG A 39 28.35 35.13 5.19
C ARG A 39 29.23 36.37 5.36
N ALA A 40 28.71 37.42 6.01
CA ALA A 40 29.47 38.62 6.36
C ALA A 40 30.48 38.38 7.51
N GLY A 41 30.50 37.20 8.12
CA GLY A 41 31.39 36.87 9.25
C GLY A 41 30.99 37.53 10.58
N THR A 42 29.86 38.24 10.63
CA THR A 42 29.38 38.93 11.84
C THR A 42 28.74 37.98 12.86
N LEU A 43 28.32 36.80 12.42
CA LEU A 43 27.69 35.78 13.24
C LEU A 43 28.23 34.40 12.86
N SER A 44 28.69 33.62 13.83
CA SER A 44 29.09 32.23 13.58
C SER A 44 27.90 31.29 13.78
N GLY A 45 27.78 30.24 12.96
CA GLY A 45 26.72 29.24 13.14
C GLY A 45 26.79 28.49 14.47
N LYS A 46 27.94 28.51 15.15
CA LYS A 46 28.10 28.02 16.53
C LYS A 46 27.33 28.84 17.57
N MET A 47 27.07 30.12 17.28
CA MET A 47 26.34 31.03 18.18
C MET A 47 24.82 30.95 17.98
N LEU A 48 24.38 30.29 16.91
CA LEU A 48 22.96 30.12 16.62
C LEU A 48 22.34 29.03 17.50
N GLY A 49 21.09 29.26 17.92
CA GLY A 49 20.26 28.22 18.50
C GLY A 49 20.05 27.06 17.51
N ALA A 50 19.70 25.87 18.02
CA ALA A 50 19.50 24.70 17.18
C ALA A 50 18.47 24.93 16.07
N THR A 51 17.33 25.56 16.40
CA THR A 51 16.25 25.83 15.44
C THR A 51 16.67 26.76 14.31
N GLU A 52 17.35 27.87 14.63
CA GLU A 52 17.83 28.84 13.63
C GLU A 52 18.91 28.21 12.74
N ARG A 53 19.84 27.47 13.34
CA ARG A 53 20.88 26.75 12.59
C ARG A 53 20.27 25.71 11.66
N GLN A 54 19.27 24.95 12.12
CA GLN A 54 18.56 23.96 11.31
C GLN A 54 17.81 24.62 10.14
N ALA A 55 17.21 25.80 10.34
CA ALA A 55 16.59 26.55 9.24
C ALA A 55 17.63 26.95 8.17
N LEU A 56 18.81 27.40 8.56
CA LEU A 56 19.91 27.69 7.63
C LEU A 56 20.41 26.42 6.91
N VAL A 57 20.54 25.31 7.64
CA VAL A 57 20.93 24.01 7.05
C VAL A 57 19.90 23.55 6.01
N ALA A 58 18.60 23.69 6.31
CA ALA A 58 17.53 23.37 5.36
C ALA A 58 17.60 24.25 4.10
N LEU A 59 17.78 25.56 4.28
CA LEU A 59 17.88 26.52 3.18
C LEU A 59 19.09 26.24 2.27
N LEU A 60 20.29 26.08 2.86
CA LEU A 60 21.51 25.82 2.11
C LEU A 60 21.49 24.45 1.42
N ALA A 61 20.85 23.45 2.03
CA ALA A 61 20.66 22.16 1.39
C ALA A 61 19.66 22.23 0.22
N ALA A 62 18.63 23.08 0.31
CA ALA A 62 17.70 23.34 -0.79
C ALA A 62 18.40 24.05 -1.97
N ASP A 63 19.41 24.87 -1.69
CA ASP A 63 20.30 25.48 -2.69
C ASP A 63 21.30 24.48 -3.31
N GLY A 64 21.31 23.22 -2.86
CA GLY A 64 22.14 22.15 -3.41
C GLY A 64 23.55 22.05 -2.84
N LEU A 65 23.87 22.79 -1.76
CA LEU A 65 25.19 22.72 -1.13
C LEU A 65 25.41 21.39 -0.40
N SER A 66 26.65 20.91 -0.43
CA SER A 66 27.07 19.69 0.26
C SER A 66 27.23 19.90 1.77
N GLY A 67 27.19 18.81 2.55
CA GLY A 67 27.37 18.86 4.01
C GLY A 67 28.64 19.60 4.46
N PRO A 68 29.82 19.32 3.86
CA PRO A 68 31.06 20.03 4.17
C PRO A 68 31.04 21.52 3.80
N GLU A 69 30.43 21.89 2.67
CA GLU A 69 30.28 23.32 2.29
C GLU A 69 29.39 24.06 3.28
N ILE A 70 28.27 23.43 3.69
CA ILE A 70 27.38 23.97 4.72
C ILE A 70 28.14 24.11 6.05
N ALA A 71 28.93 23.12 6.44
CA ALA A 71 29.73 23.16 7.66
C ALA A 71 30.75 24.30 7.64
N GLN A 72 31.41 24.51 6.50
CA GLN A 72 32.35 25.62 6.29
C GLN A 72 31.64 26.98 6.36
N ILE A 73 30.52 27.16 5.66
CA ILE A 73 29.74 28.41 5.66
C ILE A 73 29.26 28.75 7.07
N LEU A 74 28.72 27.78 7.79
CA LEU A 74 28.21 27.97 9.15
C LEU A 74 29.32 27.92 10.21
N GLN A 75 30.56 27.63 9.83
CA GLN A 75 31.70 27.43 10.73
C GLN A 75 31.41 26.40 11.85
N VAL A 76 30.68 25.33 11.54
CA VAL A 76 30.38 24.20 12.45
C VAL A 76 31.05 22.92 11.95
N SER A 77 30.98 21.83 12.73
CA SER A 77 31.50 20.53 12.27
C SER A 77 30.50 19.82 11.35
N ASP A 78 31.01 18.99 10.43
CA ASP A 78 30.19 18.13 9.56
C ASP A 78 29.20 17.28 10.35
N ARG A 79 29.64 16.76 11.52
CA ARG A 79 28.79 15.98 12.43
C ARG A 79 27.59 16.78 12.94
N THR A 80 27.73 18.10 13.10
CA THR A 80 26.63 18.98 13.51
C THR A 80 25.63 19.14 12.37
N VAL A 81 26.11 19.37 11.15
CA VAL A 81 25.26 19.47 9.95
C VAL A 81 24.50 18.17 9.73
N GLU A 82 25.15 17.01 9.82
CA GLU A 82 24.48 15.72 9.66
C GLU A 82 23.42 15.46 10.74
N ARG A 83 23.69 15.86 11.99
CA ARG A 83 22.68 15.81 13.06
C ARG A 83 21.50 16.71 12.75
N ASP A 84 21.73 17.97 12.37
CA ASP A 84 20.67 18.91 12.05
C ASP A 84 19.84 18.42 10.85
N ARG A 85 20.46 17.87 9.80
CA ARG A 85 19.75 17.25 8.66
C ARG A 85 18.90 16.05 9.07
N ARG A 86 19.36 15.25 10.03
CA ARG A 86 18.58 14.17 10.60
C ARG A 86 17.38 14.72 11.37
N ASP A 87 17.58 15.69 12.25
CA ASP A 87 16.49 16.30 13.05
C ASP A 87 15.46 17.02 12.17
N ILE A 88 15.88 17.63 11.06
CA ILE A 88 14.99 18.21 10.03
C ILE A 88 14.18 17.10 9.37
N ARG A 89 14.82 16.01 8.91
CA ARG A 89 14.11 14.86 8.31
C ARG A 89 13.13 14.23 9.29
N ASP A 90 13.52 14.04 10.55
CA ASP A 90 12.67 13.41 11.56
C ASP A 90 11.45 14.30 11.88
N ARG A 91 11.60 15.63 11.89
CA ARG A 91 10.47 16.57 12.06
C ARG A 91 9.53 16.64 10.87
N HIS A 92 10.05 16.51 9.65
CA HIS A 92 9.24 16.51 8.42
C HIS A 92 8.86 15.10 7.97
N ALA A 93 9.21 14.06 8.75
CA ALA A 93 8.84 12.70 8.45
C ALA A 93 7.31 12.59 8.53
N LEU A 94 6.68 12.31 7.39
CA LEU A 94 5.25 12.01 7.38
C LEU A 94 5.05 10.71 8.17
N PRO A 95 4.16 10.70 9.18
CA PRO A 95 3.82 9.46 9.86
C PRO A 95 3.25 8.49 8.83
N ARG A 96 3.50 7.19 9.03
CA ARG A 96 2.85 6.13 8.24
C ARG A 96 1.38 6.06 8.61
N ASP A 97 0.58 6.99 8.10
CA ASP A 97 -0.87 6.98 8.23
C ASP A 97 -1.47 6.15 7.08
N PRO A 98 -2.12 5.02 7.36
CA PRO A 98 -2.78 4.21 6.34
C PRO A 98 -3.76 5.00 5.47
N LYS A 99 -4.42 6.03 6.03
CA LYS A 99 -5.35 6.89 5.26
C LYS A 99 -4.60 7.75 4.26
N LEU A 100 -3.48 8.34 4.65
CA LEU A 100 -2.64 9.13 3.75
C LEU A 100 -2.12 8.26 2.60
N ILE A 101 -1.71 7.01 2.86
CA ILE A 101 -1.25 6.11 1.80
C ILE A 101 -2.41 5.80 0.83
N GLN A 102 -3.63 5.56 1.33
CA GLN A 102 -4.81 5.33 0.48
C GLN A 102 -5.15 6.55 -0.38
N GLN A 103 -5.11 7.76 0.21
CA GLN A 103 -5.32 9.01 -0.52
C GLN A 103 -4.26 9.23 -1.61
N MET A 104 -2.99 8.96 -1.29
CA MET A 104 -1.89 9.05 -2.26
C MET A 104 -2.04 8.02 -3.38
N ALA A 105 -2.43 6.78 -3.09
CA ALA A 105 -2.70 5.77 -4.10
C ALA A 105 -3.85 6.18 -5.03
N GLY A 106 -4.95 6.69 -4.47
CA GLY A 106 -6.08 7.22 -5.24
C GLY A 106 -5.67 8.41 -6.12
N ARG A 107 -4.83 9.32 -5.60
CA ARG A 107 -4.30 10.45 -6.37
C ARG A 107 -3.41 10.01 -7.53
N ILE A 108 -2.53 9.02 -7.31
CA ILE A 108 -1.67 8.46 -8.36
C ILE A 108 -2.52 7.85 -9.48
N LEU A 109 -3.56 7.08 -9.12
CA LEU A 109 -4.47 6.48 -10.09
C LEU A 109 -5.21 7.55 -10.91
N ALA A 110 -5.77 8.56 -10.23
CA ALA A 110 -6.46 9.66 -10.91
C ALA A 110 -5.55 10.43 -11.88
N GLU A 111 -4.30 10.71 -11.49
CA GLU A 111 -3.35 11.41 -12.36
C GLU A 111 -2.95 10.55 -13.58
N ALA A 112 -2.78 9.24 -13.39
CA ALA A 112 -2.51 8.31 -14.49
C ALA A 112 -3.68 8.25 -15.48
N GLU A 113 -4.92 8.18 -14.98
CA GLU A 113 -6.13 8.19 -15.82
C GLU A 113 -6.26 9.50 -16.60
N LEU A 114 -6.06 10.65 -15.95
CA LEU A 114 -6.07 11.96 -16.60
C LEU A 114 -5.00 12.05 -17.70
N SER A 115 -3.81 11.52 -17.44
CA SER A 115 -2.72 11.48 -18.42
C SER A 115 -3.11 10.64 -19.65
N ILE A 116 -3.65 9.44 -19.44
CA ILE A 116 -4.15 8.56 -20.51
C ILE A 116 -5.26 9.26 -21.31
N GLN A 117 -6.21 9.91 -20.64
CA GLN A 117 -7.29 10.65 -21.31
C GLN A 117 -6.77 11.80 -22.17
N ARG A 118 -5.79 12.56 -21.69
CA ARG A 118 -5.15 13.64 -22.44
C ARG A 118 -4.45 13.11 -23.69
N ILE A 119 -3.63 12.06 -23.54
CA ILE A 119 -2.94 11.41 -24.67
C ILE A 119 -3.94 10.91 -25.71
N ARG A 120 -4.98 10.19 -25.28
CA ARG A 120 -6.02 9.67 -26.19
C ARG A 120 -6.81 10.77 -26.88
N ARG A 121 -7.05 11.91 -26.21
CA ARG A 121 -7.72 13.05 -26.83
C ARG A 121 -6.90 13.60 -27.99
N THR A 122 -5.62 13.88 -27.76
CA THR A 122 -4.71 14.38 -28.81
C THR A 122 -4.54 13.36 -29.93
N ALA A 123 -4.35 12.07 -29.60
CA ALA A 123 -4.17 11.02 -30.61
C ALA A 123 -5.39 10.79 -31.52
N ARG A 124 -6.59 11.24 -31.12
CA ARG A 124 -7.82 11.14 -31.93
C ARG A 124 -7.98 12.24 -32.96
N GLU A 125 -7.13 13.26 -32.94
CA GLU A 125 -7.17 14.34 -33.91
C GLU A 125 -6.91 13.81 -35.34
N ARG A 126 -7.57 14.44 -36.31
CA ARG A 126 -7.53 13.99 -37.72
C ARG A 126 -6.13 14.17 -38.32
N GLU A 127 -5.40 15.19 -37.88
CA GLU A 127 -4.11 15.61 -38.43
C GLU A 127 -2.92 14.84 -37.87
N VAL A 128 -3.14 14.00 -36.85
CA VAL A 128 -2.07 13.23 -36.22
C VAL A 128 -1.66 12.05 -37.11
N ASP A 129 -0.36 11.92 -37.34
CA ASP A 129 0.25 10.81 -38.07
C ASP A 129 -0.13 9.44 -37.46
N PRO A 130 -0.51 8.43 -38.27
CA PRO A 130 -0.77 7.08 -37.78
C PRO A 130 0.32 6.50 -36.86
N ALA A 131 1.59 6.77 -37.11
CA ALA A 131 2.69 6.31 -36.26
C ALA A 131 2.61 6.89 -34.84
N VAL A 132 2.24 8.16 -34.72
CA VAL A 132 2.04 8.84 -33.42
C VAL A 132 0.83 8.26 -32.69
N LYS A 133 -0.22 7.83 -33.42
CA LYS A 133 -1.39 7.17 -32.81
C LYS A 133 -1.03 5.82 -32.19
N ILE A 134 -0.20 5.04 -32.88
CA ILE A 134 0.29 3.75 -32.38
C ILE A 134 1.16 3.97 -31.13
N ASP A 135 2.11 4.92 -31.18
CA ASP A 135 2.95 5.23 -30.01
C ASP A 135 2.10 5.73 -28.83
N ALA A 136 1.11 6.59 -29.08
CA ALA A 136 0.21 7.09 -28.05
C ALA A 136 -0.55 5.97 -27.31
N GLU A 137 -1.06 4.96 -28.03
CA GLU A 137 -1.74 3.83 -27.38
C GLU A 137 -0.74 2.96 -26.59
N HIS A 138 0.45 2.73 -27.14
CA HIS A 138 1.52 2.05 -26.42
C HIS A 138 1.91 2.79 -25.13
N ARG A 139 2.03 4.12 -25.15
CA ARG A 139 2.29 4.94 -23.95
C ARG A 139 1.15 4.87 -22.94
N CYS A 140 -0.10 4.87 -23.41
CA CYS A 140 -1.25 4.68 -22.51
C CYS A 140 -1.17 3.34 -21.78
N PHE A 141 -0.82 2.26 -22.50
CA PHE A 141 -0.61 0.95 -21.90
C PHE A 141 0.55 0.97 -20.89
N GLN A 142 1.70 1.56 -21.22
CA GLN A 142 2.85 1.67 -20.32
C GLN A 142 2.52 2.41 -19.02
N ILE A 143 1.75 3.50 -19.09
CA ILE A 143 1.30 4.26 -17.91
C ILE A 143 0.40 3.38 -17.03
N ALA A 144 -0.56 2.68 -17.64
CA ALA A 144 -1.45 1.79 -16.92
C ALA A 144 -0.68 0.65 -16.22
N ASP A 145 0.21 -0.02 -16.95
CA ASP A 145 1.03 -1.13 -16.43
C ASP A 145 1.95 -0.68 -15.29
N SER A 146 2.67 0.43 -15.47
CA SER A 146 3.53 1.02 -14.43
C SER A 146 2.75 1.42 -13.18
N THR A 147 1.50 1.87 -13.35
CA THR A 147 0.62 2.25 -12.23
C THR A 147 0.17 1.00 -11.46
N VAL A 148 -0.24 -0.04 -12.16
CA VAL A 148 -0.60 -1.34 -11.55
C VAL A 148 0.58 -1.92 -10.78
N GLU A 149 1.78 -1.94 -11.38
CA GLU A 149 2.99 -2.46 -10.74
C GLU A 149 3.32 -1.68 -9.45
N ARG A 150 3.21 -0.35 -9.47
CA ARG A 150 3.42 0.49 -8.28
C ARG A 150 2.37 0.21 -7.21
N LEU A 151 1.09 0.08 -7.57
CA LEU A 151 0.02 -0.25 -6.63
C LEU A 151 0.20 -1.65 -6.03
N GLN A 152 0.66 -2.63 -6.80
CA GLN A 152 1.04 -3.95 -6.31
C GLN A 152 2.21 -3.89 -5.32
N LYS A 153 3.29 -3.16 -5.65
CA LYS A 153 4.44 -2.96 -4.76
C LYS A 153 4.07 -2.26 -3.45
N LEU A 154 3.08 -1.38 -3.49
CA LEU A 154 2.52 -0.71 -2.31
C LEU A 154 1.52 -1.60 -1.53
N GLY A 155 1.19 -2.80 -2.02
CA GLY A 155 0.29 -3.75 -1.37
C GLY A 155 -1.20 -3.48 -1.59
N TYR A 156 -1.56 -2.58 -2.52
CA TYR A 156 -2.96 -2.25 -2.84
C TYR A 156 -3.63 -3.26 -3.77
N LEU A 157 -2.83 -3.90 -4.63
CA LEU A 157 -3.31 -4.90 -5.58
C LEU A 157 -2.60 -6.22 -5.31
N PRO A 158 -3.30 -7.37 -5.44
CA PRO A 158 -2.67 -8.66 -5.28
C PRO A 158 -1.59 -8.85 -6.36
N THR A 159 -0.42 -9.31 -5.94
CA THR A 159 0.55 -9.90 -6.87
C THR A 159 0.17 -11.34 -7.14
N ALA A 160 0.51 -11.87 -8.32
CA ALA A 160 0.26 -13.28 -8.65
C ALA A 160 0.89 -14.23 -7.61
N ALA A 161 2.03 -13.85 -7.02
CA ALA A 161 2.71 -14.59 -5.96
C ALA A 161 1.91 -14.63 -4.64
N MET A 162 1.20 -13.55 -4.27
CA MET A 162 0.39 -13.52 -3.04
C MET A 162 -0.82 -14.44 -3.09
N ARG A 163 -1.41 -14.69 -4.27
CA ARG A 163 -2.53 -15.64 -4.41
C ARG A 163 -2.10 -17.06 -4.04
N VAL A 164 -0.95 -17.50 -4.56
CA VAL A 164 -0.43 -18.86 -4.32
C VAL A 164 -0.11 -19.07 -2.83
N GLN A 165 0.42 -18.07 -2.14
CA GLN A 165 0.78 -18.19 -0.73
C GLN A 165 -0.43 -18.14 0.22
N ALA A 166 -1.49 -17.38 -0.12
CA ALA A 166 -2.74 -17.40 0.63
C ALA A 166 -3.43 -18.77 0.53
N ASP A 167 -3.51 -19.35 -0.68
CA ASP A 167 -4.09 -20.69 -0.88
C ASP A 167 -3.28 -21.78 -0.16
N LEU A 168 -1.94 -21.65 -0.10
CA LEU A 168 -1.10 -22.61 0.61
C LEU A 168 -1.17 -22.46 2.14
N THR A 169 -1.26 -21.24 2.67
CA THR A 169 -1.23 -21.03 4.14
C THR A 169 -2.56 -21.34 4.83
N HIS A 170 -3.69 -21.23 4.12
CA HIS A 170 -4.99 -21.63 4.67
C HIS A 170 -5.25 -23.14 4.61
N HIS A 171 -4.49 -23.91 3.83
CA HIS A 171 -4.69 -25.35 3.67
C HIS A 171 -3.51 -26.24 4.11
N ALA A 172 -2.35 -25.68 4.46
CA ALA A 172 -1.17 -26.48 4.86
C ALA A 172 -1.07 -26.78 6.36
N ALA A 173 -1.76 -26.04 7.24
CA ALA A 173 -1.63 -26.20 8.69
C ALA A 173 -2.75 -27.06 9.31
N GLU A 174 -3.94 -27.05 8.72
CA GLU A 174 -5.06 -27.87 9.16
C GLU A 174 -5.18 -29.06 8.21
N LEU A 175 -4.84 -30.26 8.69
CA LEU A 175 -5.19 -31.48 8.00
C LEU A 175 -6.70 -31.45 7.75
N PRO A 176 -7.16 -31.50 6.48
CA PRO A 176 -8.59 -31.42 6.18
C PRO A 176 -9.34 -32.52 6.92
N SER A 177 -10.50 -32.18 7.48
CA SER A 177 -11.32 -33.17 8.16
C SER A 177 -11.77 -34.24 7.16
N SER A 178 -12.12 -35.43 7.65
CA SER A 178 -12.68 -36.47 6.78
C SER A 178 -13.94 -35.98 6.06
N GLU A 179 -14.72 -35.10 6.69
CA GLU A 179 -15.93 -34.50 6.10
C GLU A 179 -15.59 -33.57 4.93
N ASP A 180 -14.51 -32.79 5.03
CA ASP A 180 -14.08 -31.90 3.95
C ASP A 180 -13.54 -32.69 2.75
N LEU A 181 -12.80 -33.77 3.01
CA LEU A 181 -12.32 -34.66 1.96
C LEU A 181 -13.46 -35.37 1.24
N GLU A 182 -14.50 -35.79 1.97
CA GLU A 182 -15.72 -36.38 1.37
C GLU A 182 -16.46 -35.37 0.48
N LYS A 183 -16.59 -34.11 0.92
CA LYS A 183 -17.19 -33.03 0.12
C LYS A 183 -16.40 -32.76 -1.16
N GLN A 184 -15.06 -32.75 -1.09
CA GLN A 184 -14.21 -32.56 -2.26
C GLN A 184 -14.35 -33.71 -3.27
N ILE A 185 -14.38 -34.96 -2.81
CA ILE A 185 -14.62 -36.12 -3.70
C ILE A 185 -16.02 -36.06 -4.32
N ALA A 186 -17.04 -35.67 -3.56
CA ALA A 186 -18.39 -35.50 -4.09
C ALA A 186 -18.44 -34.44 -5.21
N GLY A 187 -17.79 -33.30 -5.00
CA GLY A 187 -17.68 -32.24 -6.02
C GLY A 187 -16.90 -32.69 -7.26
N LEU A 188 -15.82 -33.46 -7.09
CA LEU A 188 -15.08 -34.03 -8.22
C LEU A 188 -15.93 -35.02 -9.03
N ARG A 189 -16.75 -35.85 -8.36
CA ARG A 189 -17.70 -36.76 -9.04
C ARG A 189 -18.75 -35.99 -9.84
N GLU A 190 -19.27 -34.89 -9.29
CA GLU A 190 -20.24 -34.05 -9.98
C GLU A 190 -19.63 -33.38 -11.22
N LEU A 191 -18.39 -32.89 -11.12
CA LEU A 191 -17.66 -32.33 -12.27
C LEU A 191 -17.41 -33.36 -13.37
N VAL A 192 -17.00 -34.58 -13.00
CA VAL A 192 -16.80 -35.68 -13.97
C VAL A 192 -18.12 -36.08 -14.63
N ALA A 193 -19.23 -36.10 -13.89
CA ALA A 193 -20.55 -36.35 -14.44
C ALA A 193 -21.02 -35.23 -15.39
N ALA A 194 -20.70 -33.97 -15.06
CA ALA A 194 -21.10 -32.80 -15.86
C ALA A 194 -20.31 -32.66 -17.17
N THR A 195 -19.04 -33.08 -17.21
CA THR A 195 -18.21 -33.03 -18.43
C THR A 195 -18.49 -34.15 -19.42
N GLY A 196 -19.30 -35.16 -19.03
CA GLY A 196 -19.66 -36.30 -19.88
C GLY A 196 -18.49 -37.23 -20.21
N GLN A 197 -17.31 -37.01 -19.61
CA GLN A 197 -16.14 -37.85 -19.75
C GLN A 197 -16.17 -38.92 -18.66
N ASN A 198 -16.90 -40.00 -18.94
CA ASN A 198 -16.90 -41.20 -18.11
C ASN A 198 -15.62 -42.03 -18.37
N ASP A 199 -14.46 -41.47 -18.02
CA ASP A 199 -13.22 -42.24 -18.02
C ASP A 199 -13.28 -43.26 -16.87
N PRO A 200 -13.32 -44.58 -17.16
CA PRO A 200 -13.41 -45.60 -16.12
C PRO A 200 -12.23 -45.56 -15.14
N ALA A 201 -11.04 -45.15 -15.59
CA ALA A 201 -9.87 -45.05 -14.71
C ALA A 201 -10.00 -43.93 -13.67
N LEU A 202 -10.62 -42.81 -14.04
CA LEU A 202 -10.89 -41.70 -13.12
C LEU A 202 -11.96 -42.08 -12.09
N LEU A 203 -13.02 -42.78 -12.52
CA LEU A 203 -14.06 -43.25 -11.61
C LEU A 203 -13.53 -44.27 -10.61
N GLU A 204 -12.66 -45.20 -11.06
CA GLU A 204 -11.98 -46.15 -10.19
C GLU A 204 -11.07 -45.44 -9.18
N SER A 205 -10.30 -44.44 -9.61
CA SER A 205 -9.46 -43.62 -8.74
C SER A 205 -10.28 -42.86 -7.67
N LEU A 206 -11.42 -42.27 -8.06
CA LEU A 206 -12.35 -41.62 -7.12
C LEU A 206 -13.03 -42.62 -6.17
N GLY A 207 -13.24 -43.86 -6.59
CA GLY A 207 -13.67 -44.96 -5.72
C GLY A 207 -12.61 -45.29 -4.67
N ASN A 208 -11.37 -45.53 -5.12
CA ASN A 208 -10.25 -45.86 -4.25
C ASN A 208 -9.95 -44.77 -3.20
N MET A 209 -10.04 -43.50 -3.59
CA MET A 209 -9.88 -42.37 -2.67
C MET A 209 -11.01 -42.30 -1.64
N SER A 210 -12.25 -42.52 -2.06
CA SER A 210 -13.41 -42.58 -1.16
C SER A 210 -13.24 -43.70 -0.12
N ASP A 211 -12.86 -44.90 -0.56
CA ASP A 211 -12.66 -46.05 0.33
C ASP A 211 -11.50 -45.81 1.31
N ALA A 212 -10.43 -45.15 0.87
CA ALA A 212 -9.32 -44.80 1.74
C ALA A 212 -9.74 -43.84 2.85
N ILE A 213 -10.57 -42.84 2.56
CA ILE A 213 -11.10 -41.91 3.56
C ILE A 213 -12.03 -42.63 4.53
N THR A 214 -12.93 -43.49 4.04
CA THR A 214 -13.81 -44.28 4.92
C THR A 214 -13.01 -45.17 5.86
N ARG A 215 -11.98 -45.87 5.36
CA ARG A 215 -11.09 -46.67 6.21
C ARG A 215 -10.35 -45.83 7.25
N ALA A 216 -9.84 -44.66 6.87
CA ALA A 216 -9.17 -43.75 7.80
C ALA A 216 -10.13 -43.20 8.86
N HIS A 217 -11.36 -42.86 8.48
CA HIS A 217 -12.40 -42.41 9.41
C HIS A 217 -12.75 -43.48 10.44
N VAL A 218 -12.99 -44.72 9.99
CA VAL A 218 -13.26 -45.87 10.87
C VAL A 218 -12.09 -46.12 11.83
N ALA A 219 -10.85 -46.06 11.36
CA ALA A 219 -9.68 -46.24 12.22
C ALA A 219 -9.60 -45.16 13.32
N THR A 220 -9.90 -43.90 12.99
CA THR A 220 -9.97 -42.81 13.97
C THR A 220 -11.07 -43.05 15.01
N GLN A 221 -12.26 -43.49 14.58
CA GLN A 221 -13.37 -43.81 15.49
C GLN A 221 -13.02 -44.97 16.43
N ILE A 222 -12.40 -46.03 15.92
CA ILE A 222 -11.94 -47.17 16.74
C ILE A 222 -10.94 -46.68 17.81
N LYS A 223 -9.98 -45.84 17.43
CA LYS A 223 -9.00 -45.28 18.37
C LYS A 223 -9.68 -44.42 19.45
N LEU A 224 -10.70 -43.65 19.09
CA LEU A 224 -11.47 -42.84 20.03
C LEU A 224 -12.24 -43.71 21.03
N VAL A 225 -12.94 -44.75 20.56
CA VAL A 225 -13.65 -45.73 21.41
C VAL A 225 -12.68 -46.50 22.32
N ALA A 226 -11.51 -46.88 21.81
CA ALA A 226 -10.48 -47.54 22.62
C ALA A 226 -9.99 -46.63 23.76
N ASN A 227 -9.76 -45.33 23.47
CA ASN A 227 -9.34 -44.36 24.48
C ASN A 227 -10.42 -44.06 25.54
N THR A 228 -11.70 -44.03 25.16
CA THR A 228 -12.79 -43.84 26.13
C THR A 228 -13.00 -45.07 27.02
N ALA A 229 -12.83 -46.27 26.46
CA ALA A 229 -12.87 -47.52 27.21
C ALA A 229 -11.74 -47.63 28.24
N THR A 230 -10.51 -47.25 27.88
CA THR A 230 -9.37 -47.25 28.82
C THR A 230 -9.53 -46.22 29.92
N ALA A 231 -10.00 -45.00 29.60
CA ALA A 231 -10.26 -43.96 30.59
C ALA A 231 -11.33 -44.38 31.62
N SER A 232 -12.39 -45.07 31.17
CA SER A 232 -13.48 -45.53 32.05
C SER A 232 -13.06 -46.65 33.01
N ASN A 233 -12.03 -47.43 32.66
CA ASN A 233 -11.53 -48.54 33.47
C ASN A 233 -10.56 -48.08 34.58
N ILE A 234 -10.04 -46.84 34.51
CA ILE A 234 -9.13 -46.26 35.51
C ILE A 234 -9.91 -45.62 36.68
N HIS A 235 -11.23 -45.47 36.57
CA HIS A 235 -12.09 -44.86 37.60
C HIS A 235 -13.03 -45.86 38.30
N ARG A 236 -12.75 -47.16 38.15
CA ARG A 236 -13.35 -48.25 38.94
C ARG A 236 -12.28 -48.89 39.79
#